data_AF-A0AAV5MYY1-F1
#
_entry.id   AF-A0AAV5MYY1-F1
#
_cell.length_a   1.000
_cell.length_b   1.000
_cell.length_c   1.000
_cell.angle_alpha   90.00
_cell.angle_beta   90.00
_cell.angle_gamma   90.00
#
_symmetry.space_group_name_H-M   'P 1'
#
loop_
_entity.id
_entity.type
_entity.pdbx_description
1 polymer ?
#
loop_
_entity_poly.entity_id
_entity_poly.type
_entity_poly.pdbx_seq_one_letter_code
_entity_poly.pdbx_strand_id
1 'polypeptide(L)'
;MQSATIGQKVIDQKVIDQKALTNLLASGAVTAVRIVGVSGRWNVAIKVGDGSELFLVSQRSKQGEARVFRNLDTVVAFLFDMGISTMNISVMDSSISKSTRPDRSAAMKRVHEAAAYDRWFREQVAAAQNSARPALTLEQSNASLAARKAAKINSMK
;
A
#
# COMPACT_ATOMS: atom_id res chain seq x y z
N MET A 1 26.59 -12.72 11.89
CA MET A 1 27.15 -11.54 11.17
C MET A 1 27.36 -11.93 9.72
N GLN A 2 26.44 -11.55 8.82
CA GLN A 2 26.71 -11.41 7.38
C GLN A 2 25.48 -10.72 6.76
N SER A 3 25.42 -9.41 6.97
CA SER A 3 24.47 -8.51 6.33
C SER A 3 25.29 -7.61 5.42
N ALA A 4 25.54 -8.03 4.18
CA ALA A 4 26.10 -7.14 3.16
C ALA A 4 25.90 -7.74 1.76
N THR A 5 25.56 -6.85 0.81
CA THR A 5 25.82 -6.98 -0.63
C THR A 5 24.75 -7.65 -1.50
N ILE A 6 23.55 -7.06 -1.55
CA ILE A 6 22.69 -7.15 -2.77
C ILE A 6 22.31 -5.74 -3.27
N GLY A 7 22.99 -4.70 -2.79
CA GLY A 7 22.75 -3.31 -3.21
C GLY A 7 23.65 -2.79 -4.33
N GLN A 8 24.67 -3.55 -4.77
CA GLN A 8 25.78 -2.95 -5.54
C GLN A 8 26.43 -3.89 -6.56
N LYS A 9 25.65 -4.57 -7.41
CA LYS A 9 26.23 -5.28 -8.56
C LYS A 9 25.39 -5.17 -9.82
N VAL A 10 25.18 -3.94 -10.29
CA VAL A 10 24.85 -3.63 -11.68
C VAL A 10 25.46 -2.26 -12.01
N ILE A 11 26.77 -2.18 -12.21
CA ILE A 11 27.46 -0.92 -12.63
C ILE A 11 28.29 -1.14 -13.90
N ASP A 12 27.80 -2.01 -14.79
CA ASP A 12 28.34 -2.12 -16.15
C ASP A 12 27.21 -2.26 -17.19
N GLN A 13 26.10 -1.57 -16.92
CA GLN A 13 24.99 -1.46 -17.86
C GLN A 13 25.01 -0.07 -18.49
N LYS A 14 25.02 -0.04 -19.82
CA LYS A 14 24.97 1.20 -20.59
C LYS A 14 23.61 1.87 -20.34
N VAL A 15 23.64 3.13 -19.94
CA VAL A 15 22.45 3.89 -19.55
C VAL A 15 22.10 4.94 -20.60
N ILE A 16 20.81 5.25 -20.73
CA ILE A 16 20.31 6.32 -21.60
C ILE A 16 19.28 7.18 -20.88
N ASP A 17 19.32 8.49 -21.13
CA ASP A 17 18.29 9.40 -20.66
C ASP A 17 17.06 9.41 -21.58
N GLN A 18 16.01 10.11 -21.16
CA GLN A 18 14.77 10.22 -21.94
C GLN A 18 14.99 10.90 -23.30
N LYS A 19 15.90 11.87 -23.40
CA LYS A 19 16.17 12.61 -24.64
C LYS A 19 16.88 11.72 -25.66
N ALA A 20 17.85 10.94 -25.20
CA ALA A 20 18.55 9.92 -25.98
C ALA A 20 17.58 8.84 -26.46
N LEU A 21 16.64 8.42 -25.61
CA LEU A 21 15.57 7.51 -26.01
C LEU A 21 14.70 8.10 -27.12
N THR A 22 14.25 9.35 -26.99
CA THR A 22 13.47 10.03 -28.05
C THR A 22 14.24 10.08 -29.37
N ASN A 23 15.54 10.38 -29.33
CA ASN A 23 16.38 10.39 -30.52
C ASN A 23 16.53 9.00 -31.16
N LEU A 24 16.67 7.95 -30.34
CA LEU A 24 16.76 6.56 -30.82
C LEU A 24 15.44 6.06 -31.43
N LEU A 25 14.31 6.51 -30.87
CA LEU A 25 12.98 6.23 -31.44
C LEU A 25 12.82 6.94 -32.79
N ALA A 26 13.21 8.22 -32.87
CA ALA A 26 13.15 9.00 -34.10
C ALA A 26 14.06 8.44 -35.21
N SER A 27 15.21 7.85 -34.86
CA SER A 27 16.12 7.21 -35.81
C SER A 27 15.74 5.77 -36.17
N GLY A 28 14.72 5.20 -35.54
CA GLY A 28 14.32 3.80 -35.74
C GLY A 28 15.34 2.78 -35.21
N ALA A 29 16.28 3.19 -34.34
CA ALA A 29 17.32 2.33 -33.82
C ALA A 29 16.84 1.38 -32.70
N VAL A 30 15.63 1.61 -32.16
CA VAL A 30 15.03 0.78 -31.12
C VAL A 30 14.39 -0.45 -31.74
N THR A 31 14.92 -1.63 -31.41
CA THR A 31 14.39 -2.92 -31.89
C THR A 31 13.33 -3.48 -30.95
N ALA A 32 13.50 -3.30 -29.64
CA ALA A 32 12.54 -3.77 -28.65
C ALA A 32 12.61 -2.98 -27.35
N VAL A 33 11.49 -2.90 -26.64
CA VAL A 33 11.39 -2.31 -25.30
C VAL A 33 10.93 -3.36 -24.31
N ARG A 34 11.63 -3.45 -23.18
CA ARG A 34 11.38 -4.43 -22.12
C ARG A 34 11.22 -3.75 -20.77
N ILE A 35 10.11 -4.03 -20.10
CA ILE A 35 9.85 -3.61 -18.73
C ILE A 35 10.34 -4.70 -17.79
N VAL A 36 11.26 -4.37 -16.90
CA VAL A 36 11.90 -5.32 -15.97
C VAL A 36 11.46 -5.05 -14.54
N GLY A 37 10.77 -6.01 -13.93
CA GLY A 37 10.34 -5.99 -12.53
C GLY A 37 11.38 -6.63 -11.60
N VAL A 38 11.87 -5.86 -10.62
CA VAL A 38 12.81 -6.32 -9.57
C VAL A 38 12.30 -5.85 -8.20
N SER A 39 12.01 -6.78 -7.30
CA SER A 39 11.60 -6.49 -5.90
C SER A 39 10.46 -5.48 -5.78
N GLY A 40 9.45 -5.59 -6.66
CA GLY A 40 8.30 -4.68 -6.70
C GLY A 40 8.57 -3.28 -7.27
N ARG A 41 9.70 -3.10 -7.95
CA ARG A 41 10.08 -1.90 -8.70
C ARG A 41 10.20 -2.22 -10.18
N TRP A 42 9.87 -1.27 -11.03
CA TRP A 42 9.89 -1.43 -12.49
C TRP A 42 10.97 -0.57 -13.11
N ASN A 43 11.75 -1.15 -14.02
CA ASN A 43 12.75 -0.47 -14.83
C ASN A 43 12.45 -0.67 -16.31
N VAL A 44 12.98 0.19 -17.16
CA VAL A 44 12.85 0.07 -18.61
C VAL A 44 14.21 -0.22 -19.22
N ALA A 45 14.28 -1.31 -19.97
CA ALA A 45 15.41 -1.70 -20.78
C ALA A 45 15.06 -1.58 -22.27
N ILE A 46 15.95 -1.01 -23.06
CA ILE A 46 15.78 -0.72 -24.47
C ILE A 46 16.84 -1.52 -25.23
N LYS A 47 16.39 -2.39 -26.13
CA LYS A 47 17.27 -3.12 -27.03
C LYS A 47 17.45 -2.33 -28.33
N VAL A 48 18.70 -2.04 -28.65
CA VAL A 48 19.10 -1.32 -29.87
C VAL A 48 19.60 -2.34 -30.91
N GLY A 49 19.58 -1.96 -32.20
CA GLY A 49 19.93 -2.85 -33.32
C GLY A 49 21.33 -3.49 -33.26
N ASP A 50 22.25 -2.94 -32.47
CA ASP A 50 23.58 -3.50 -32.19
C ASP A 50 23.55 -4.65 -31.16
N GLY A 51 22.38 -5.00 -30.64
CA GLY A 51 22.19 -6.00 -29.60
C GLY A 51 22.44 -5.49 -28.19
N SER A 52 22.87 -4.23 -28.03
CA SER A 52 23.08 -3.61 -26.72
C SER A 52 21.75 -3.40 -26.00
N GLU A 53 21.74 -3.65 -24.69
CA GLU A 53 20.62 -3.33 -23.82
C GLU A 53 20.94 -2.08 -22.99
N LEU A 54 20.11 -1.06 -23.16
CA LEU A 54 20.26 0.24 -22.54
C LEU A 54 19.19 0.46 -21.48
N PHE A 55 19.57 0.88 -20.28
CA PHE A 55 18.60 1.15 -19.22
C PHE A 55 18.22 2.63 -19.17
N LEU A 56 16.92 2.91 -19.07
CA LEU A 56 16.42 4.27 -18.96
C LEU A 56 16.79 4.85 -17.59
N VAL A 57 17.44 6.02 -17.56
CA VAL A 57 17.75 6.76 -16.32
C VAL A 57 16.78 7.89 -16.05
N SER A 58 16.70 8.30 -14.78
CA SER A 58 15.90 9.45 -14.39
C SER A 58 16.60 10.74 -14.83
N GLN A 59 15.87 11.62 -15.51
CA GLN A 59 16.39 12.93 -15.94
C GLN A 59 16.80 13.83 -14.76
N ARG A 60 16.26 13.59 -13.55
CA ARG A 60 16.52 14.40 -12.35
C ARG A 60 17.64 13.85 -11.46
N SER A 61 18.03 12.57 -11.62
CA SER A 61 19.15 12.03 -10.87
C SER A 61 20.45 12.54 -11.50
N LYS A 62 21.15 13.43 -10.79
CA LYS A 62 22.47 13.94 -11.21
C LYS A 62 23.53 12.84 -11.36
N GLN A 63 23.24 11.60 -10.95
CA GLN A 63 24.16 10.46 -10.93
C GLN A 63 23.86 9.33 -11.93
N GLY A 64 22.98 9.51 -12.92
CA GLY A 64 22.73 8.46 -13.93
C GLY A 64 22.08 7.19 -13.36
N GLU A 65 21.24 7.34 -12.34
CA GLU A 65 20.51 6.24 -11.72
C GLU A 65 19.36 5.78 -12.61
N ALA A 66 19.20 4.47 -12.78
CA ALA A 66 18.10 3.88 -13.54
C ALA A 66 16.75 4.40 -13.03
N ARG A 67 15.87 4.80 -13.94
CA ARG A 67 14.54 5.30 -13.62
C ARG A 67 13.69 4.16 -13.11
N VAL A 68 13.51 4.16 -11.79
CA VAL A 68 12.63 3.22 -11.12
C VAL A 68 11.20 3.76 -11.07
N PHE A 69 10.26 2.96 -11.54
CA PHE A 69 8.82 3.21 -11.44
C PHE A 69 8.21 2.30 -10.37
N ARG A 70 7.22 2.85 -9.64
CA ARG A 70 6.51 2.11 -8.59
C ARG A 70 5.39 1.22 -9.14
N ASN A 71 4.77 1.64 -10.24
CA ASN A 71 3.60 0.99 -10.83
C ASN A 71 3.86 0.68 -12.30
N LEU A 72 3.39 -0.48 -12.76
CA LEU A 72 3.48 -0.89 -14.16
C LEU A 72 2.70 0.06 -15.08
N ASP A 73 1.47 0.42 -14.69
CA ASP A 73 0.60 1.30 -15.48
C ASP A 73 1.27 2.64 -15.81
N THR A 74 2.04 3.18 -14.86
CA THR A 74 2.79 4.42 -15.06
C THR A 74 3.92 4.24 -16.08
N VAL A 75 4.56 3.07 -16.12
CA VAL A 75 5.58 2.76 -17.14
C VAL A 75 4.92 2.66 -18.51
N VAL A 76 3.82 1.92 -18.60
CA VAL A 76 3.10 1.70 -19.86
C VAL A 76 2.61 3.02 -20.45
N ALA A 77 1.95 3.87 -19.64
CA ALA A 77 1.49 5.19 -20.07
C ALA A 77 2.67 6.06 -20.55
N PHE A 78 3.77 6.08 -19.80
CA PHE A 78 4.97 6.83 -20.18
C PHE A 78 5.58 6.37 -21.51
N LEU A 79 5.64 5.05 -21.76
CA LEU A 79 6.15 4.51 -23.03
C LEU A 79 5.18 4.78 -24.19
N PHE A 80 3.87 4.70 -23.92
CA PHE A 80 2.83 4.99 -24.89
C PHE A 80 2.87 6.46 -25.34
N ASP A 81 3.05 7.40 -24.41
CA ASP A 81 3.21 8.83 -24.72
C ASP A 81 4.45 9.12 -25.58
N MET A 82 5.46 8.24 -25.54
CA MET A 82 6.64 8.31 -26.41
C MET A 82 6.46 7.62 -27.76
N GLY A 83 5.28 7.05 -28.04
CA GLY A 83 4.96 6.38 -29.30
C GLY A 83 5.34 4.90 -29.36
N ILE A 84 5.65 4.27 -28.23
CA ILE A 84 5.96 2.83 -28.17
C ILE A 84 4.65 2.05 -27.97
N SER A 85 4.27 1.24 -28.97
CA SER A 85 3.04 0.44 -28.94
C SER A 85 3.25 -1.02 -28.52
N THR A 86 4.45 -1.56 -28.73
CA THR A 86 4.79 -2.95 -28.39
C THR A 86 5.91 -3.01 -27.36
N MET A 87 5.67 -3.74 -26.27
CA MET A 87 6.62 -3.88 -25.16
C MET A 87 6.51 -5.28 -24.53
N ASN A 88 7.65 -5.78 -24.05
CA ASN A 88 7.71 -7.07 -23.35
C ASN A 88 7.88 -6.86 -21.85
N ILE A 89 7.28 -7.70 -21.03
CA ILE A 89 7.38 -7.62 -19.57
C ILE A 89 8.15 -8.83 -19.05
N SER A 90 9.15 -8.58 -18.22
CA SER A 90 9.98 -9.62 -17.59
C SER A 90 10.05 -9.33 -16.09
N VAL A 91 9.72 -10.33 -15.27
CA VAL A 91 9.80 -10.23 -13.81
C VAL A 91 10.96 -11.11 -13.35
N MET A 92 11.99 -10.48 -12.81
CA MET A 92 13.20 -11.15 -12.32
C MET A 92 13.07 -11.52 -10.83
N ASP A 93 12.35 -10.69 -10.05
CA ASP A 93 12.08 -10.93 -8.64
C ASP A 93 10.67 -10.44 -8.29
N SER A 94 9.83 -11.37 -7.83
CA SER A 94 8.43 -11.16 -7.46
C SER A 94 8.24 -10.86 -5.97
N SER A 95 9.29 -10.52 -5.22
CA SER A 95 9.20 -10.09 -3.82
C SER A 95 8.52 -8.71 -3.68
N ILE A 96 7.28 -8.62 -4.13
CA ILE A 96 6.42 -7.45 -4.00
C ILE A 96 5.95 -7.42 -2.56
N SER A 97 6.72 -6.77 -1.68
CA SER A 97 6.20 -6.43 -0.35
C SER A 97 5.10 -5.38 -0.53
N LYS A 98 3.84 -5.82 -0.51
CA LYS A 98 2.71 -4.91 -0.39
C LYS A 98 2.84 -4.23 0.97
N SER A 99 3.39 -3.02 0.99
CA SER A 99 3.31 -2.13 2.15
C SER A 99 1.85 -1.72 2.32
N THR A 100 1.06 -2.61 2.92
CA THR A 100 -0.25 -2.29 3.48
C THR A 100 0.01 -1.25 4.55
N ARG A 101 -0.27 0.03 4.27
CA ARG A 101 -0.17 1.10 5.27
C ARG A 101 -1.07 0.70 6.45
N PRO A 102 -0.50 0.36 7.63
CA PRO A 102 -1.28 -0.12 8.77
C PRO A 102 -2.24 0.94 9.31
N ASP A 103 -2.05 2.20 8.92
CA ASP A 103 -2.72 3.36 9.47
C ASP A 103 -4.20 3.46 9.03
N ARG A 104 -4.51 3.28 7.74
CA ARG A 104 -5.88 3.52 7.24
C ARG A 104 -6.87 2.42 7.66
N SER A 105 -6.44 1.16 7.67
CA SER A 105 -7.29 0.05 8.11
C SER A 105 -7.55 0.08 9.61
N ALA A 106 -6.54 0.45 10.41
CA ALA A 106 -6.70 0.64 11.85
C ALA A 106 -7.59 1.84 12.18
N ALA A 107 -7.46 2.95 11.47
CA ALA A 107 -8.34 4.11 11.63
C ALA A 107 -9.80 3.78 11.29
N MET A 108 -10.06 3.08 10.17
CA MET A 108 -11.41 2.67 9.79
C MET A 108 -12.03 1.69 10.79
N LYS A 109 -11.25 0.72 11.31
CA LYS A 109 -11.73 -0.18 12.37
C LYS A 109 -12.16 0.59 13.61
N ARG A 110 -11.36 1.56 14.08
CA ARG A 110 -11.71 2.39 15.24
C ARG A 110 -12.98 3.21 15.02
N VAL A 111 -13.18 3.76 13.82
CA VAL A 111 -14.41 4.51 13.47
C VAL A 111 -15.64 3.60 13.48
N HIS A 112 -15.53 2.38 12.94
CA HIS A 112 -16.63 1.42 12.95
C HIS A 112 -16.95 0.91 14.35
N GLU A 113 -15.94 0.62 15.17
CA GLU A 113 -16.12 0.22 16.57
C GLU A 113 -16.83 1.32 17.37
N ALA A 114 -16.37 2.57 17.27
CA ALA A 114 -16.99 3.70 17.95
C ALA A 114 -18.47 3.89 17.54
N ALA A 115 -18.78 3.80 16.24
CA ALA A 115 -20.14 3.94 15.75
C ALA A 115 -21.08 2.81 16.24
N ALA A 116 -20.57 1.59 16.41
CA ALA A 116 -21.35 0.48 16.96
C ALA A 116 -21.65 0.68 18.45
N TYR A 117 -20.67 1.12 19.24
CA TYR A 117 -20.86 1.43 20.66
C TYR A 117 -21.82 2.61 20.86
N ASP A 118 -21.67 3.68 20.07
CA ASP A 118 -22.53 4.85 20.15
C ASP A 118 -23.99 4.50 19.84
N ARG A 119 -24.24 3.67 18.81
CA ARG A 119 -25.59 3.21 18.47
C ARG A 119 -26.19 2.39 19.61
N TRP A 120 -25.47 1.39 20.10
CA TRP A 120 -25.93 0.57 21.22
C TRP A 120 -26.21 1.42 22.47
N PHE A 121 -25.33 2.37 22.80
CA PHE A 121 -25.51 3.26 23.95
C PHE A 121 -26.75 4.14 23.81
N ARG A 122 -26.95 4.74 22.62
CA ARG A 122 -28.14 5.57 22.34
C ARG A 122 -29.44 4.77 22.46
N GLU A 123 -29.44 3.53 21.96
CA GLU A 123 -30.59 2.63 22.08
C GLU A 123 -30.89 2.28 23.55
N GLN A 124 -29.88 1.97 24.35
CA GLN A 124 -30.05 1.69 25.78
C GLN A 124 -30.56 2.91 26.56
N VAL A 125 -30.03 4.10 26.26
CA VAL A 125 -30.48 5.35 26.88
C VAL A 125 -31.93 5.67 26.51
N ALA A 126 -32.30 5.51 25.24
CA ALA A 126 -33.67 5.72 24.79
C ALA A 126 -34.64 4.72 25.43
N ALA A 127 -34.26 3.44 25.54
CA ALA A 127 -35.05 2.43 26.21
C ALA A 127 -35.22 2.72 27.71
N ALA A 128 -34.18 3.23 28.38
CA ALA A 128 -34.25 3.62 29.79
C ALA A 128 -35.17 4.84 30.00
N GLN A 129 -35.06 5.87 29.16
CA GLN A 129 -35.91 7.06 29.24
C GLN A 129 -37.39 6.75 28.96
N ASN A 130 -37.67 5.86 28.00
CA ASN A 130 -39.04 5.45 27.66
C ASN A 130 -39.63 4.42 28.63
N SER A 131 -38.86 3.95 29.62
CA SER A 131 -39.38 3.01 30.59
C SER A 131 -40.30 3.72 31.58
N ALA A 132 -41.51 3.18 31.80
CA ALA A 132 -42.47 3.69 32.78
C ALA A 132 -42.05 3.43 34.24
N ARG A 133 -40.75 3.20 34.50
CA ARG A 133 -40.25 2.88 35.83
C ARG A 133 -40.12 4.17 36.65
N PRO A 134 -40.58 4.16 37.91
CA PRO A 134 -40.38 5.31 38.78
C PRO A 134 -38.88 5.51 39.03
N ALA A 135 -38.45 6.78 39.09
CA ALA A 135 -37.12 7.12 39.53
C ALA A 135 -36.92 6.64 40.97
N LEU A 136 -35.89 5.84 41.21
CA LEU A 136 -35.53 5.35 42.54
C LEU A 136 -34.63 6.36 43.24
N THR A 137 -34.77 6.47 44.55
CA THR A 137 -33.79 7.19 45.37
C THR A 137 -32.47 6.40 45.46
N LEU A 138 -31.38 7.09 45.82
CA LEU A 138 -30.07 6.45 45.97
C LEU A 138 -30.11 5.27 46.96
N GLU A 139 -30.84 5.42 48.05
CA GLU A 139 -31.00 4.38 49.08
C GLU A 139 -31.72 3.14 48.54
N GLN A 140 -32.84 3.33 47.83
CA GLN A 140 -33.60 2.24 47.19
C GLN A 140 -32.77 1.53 46.12
N SER A 141 -32.01 2.29 45.31
CA SER A 141 -31.10 1.74 44.31
C SER A 141 -30.01 0.87 44.96
N ASN A 142 -29.36 1.37 46.01
CA ASN A 142 -28.31 0.66 46.73
C ASN A 142 -28.83 -0.64 47.39
N ALA A 143 -30.00 -0.59 48.02
CA ALA A 143 -30.65 -1.78 48.60
C ALA A 143 -30.93 -2.85 47.53
N SER A 144 -31.41 -2.44 46.34
CA SER A 144 -31.67 -3.36 45.22
C SER A 144 -30.39 -4.01 44.67
N LEU A 145 -29.29 -3.26 44.61
CA LEU A 145 -27.98 -3.78 44.18
C LEU A 145 -27.40 -4.75 45.22
N ALA A 146 -27.53 -4.44 46.51
CA ALA A 146 -27.07 -5.31 47.60
C ALA A 146 -27.80 -6.66 47.60
N ALA A 147 -29.13 -6.64 47.43
CA ALA A 147 -29.95 -7.85 47.32
C ALA A 147 -29.53 -8.73 46.12
N ARG A 148 -29.30 -8.13 44.94
CA ARG A 148 -28.83 -8.84 43.74
C ARG A 148 -27.45 -9.45 43.92
N LYS A 149 -26.53 -8.73 44.56
CA LYS A 149 -25.18 -9.24 44.87
C LYS A 149 -25.24 -10.44 45.82
N ALA A 150 -26.02 -10.33 46.91
CA ALA A 150 -26.18 -11.41 47.87
C ALA A 150 -26.81 -12.67 47.25
N ALA A 151 -27.85 -12.50 46.42
CA ALA A 151 -28.48 -13.61 45.70
C ALA A 151 -27.49 -14.33 44.76
N LYS A 152 -26.62 -13.58 44.07
CA LYS A 152 -25.62 -14.17 43.16
C LYS A 152 -24.54 -14.92 43.94
N ILE A 153 -24.10 -14.39 45.08
CA ILE A 153 -23.14 -15.06 45.97
C ILE A 153 -23.73 -16.37 46.53
N ASN A 154 -25.00 -16.36 46.93
CA ASN A 154 -25.66 -17.57 47.43
C ASN A 154 -25.90 -18.62 46.32
N SER A 155 -26.02 -18.22 45.05
CA SER A 155 -26.13 -19.15 43.92
C SER A 155 -24.81 -19.74 43.43
N MET A 156 -23.67 -19.25 43.94
CA MET A 156 -22.32 -19.73 43.60
C MET A 156 -21.72 -20.62 44.71
N LYS A 157 -22.44 -20.82 45.82
CA LYS A 157 -22.13 -21.81 46.86
C LYS A 157 -22.99 -23.04 46.65
#